data_AF-A0A929VTX2-F1
#
_entry.id   AF-A0A929VTX2-F1
#
_cell.length_a   1.000
_cell.length_b   1.000
_cell.length_c   1.000
_cell.angle_alpha   90.00
_cell.angle_beta   90.00
_cell.angle_gamma   90.00
#
_symmetry.space_group_name_H-M   'P 1'
#
loop_
_entity.id
_entity.type
_entity.pdbx_description
1 polymer ?
#
loop_
_entity_poly.entity_id
_entity_poly.type
_entity_poly.pdbx_seq_one_letter_code
_entity_poly.pdbx_strand_id
1 'polypeptide(L)'
;MKYYYILFLLIFLCAKQTHAKQIKNFHVISYKKVDCGYQYSTDIIKWKGNYYSPYLYEEYKKGIISKVGIYKSEGILFYSHTDLIKDSLLRNYLSLSIKRNIYLKKNYIIDKGRKYKVSFYQHKYYWNSDKKLKVYIIDNNKTQ
;
A
#
# COMPACT_ATOMS: atom_id res chain seq x y z
N MET A 1 -20.33 -42.04 -19.09
CA MET A 1 -20.53 -40.57 -18.89
C MET A 1 -20.26 -40.06 -17.47
N LYS A 2 -20.30 -40.87 -16.40
CA LYS A 2 -20.06 -40.40 -15.00
C LYS A 2 -18.61 -39.97 -14.69
N TYR A 3 -17.61 -40.59 -15.32
CA TYR A 3 -16.18 -40.33 -15.02
C TYR A 3 -15.65 -39.00 -15.57
N TYR A 4 -16.24 -38.48 -16.65
CA TYR A 4 -15.86 -37.19 -17.23
C TYR A 4 -16.16 -36.02 -16.29
N TYR A 5 -17.25 -36.09 -15.53
CA TYR A 5 -17.60 -35.07 -14.53
C TYR A 5 -16.62 -35.06 -13.35
N ILE A 6 -16.14 -36.23 -12.91
CA ILE A 6 -15.14 -36.35 -11.83
C ILE A 6 -13.79 -35.78 -12.29
N LEU A 7 -13.40 -36.08 -13.54
CA LEU A 7 -12.17 -35.53 -14.13
C LEU A 7 -12.25 -33.99 -14.28
N PHE A 8 -13.40 -33.47 -14.71
CA PHE A 8 -13.63 -32.01 -14.81
C PHE A 8 -13.60 -31.32 -13.44
N LEU A 9 -14.15 -31.97 -12.39
CA LEU A 9 -14.14 -31.47 -11.01
C LEU A 9 -12.71 -31.43 -10.44
N LEU A 10 -11.91 -32.45 -10.72
CA LEU A 10 -10.49 -32.50 -10.33
C LEU A 10 -9.66 -31.43 -11.05
N ILE A 11 -9.92 -31.18 -12.34
CA ILE A 11 -9.27 -30.09 -13.09
C ILE A 11 -9.69 -28.72 -12.54
N PHE A 12 -10.94 -28.54 -12.11
CA PHE A 12 -11.43 -27.32 -11.47
C PHE A 12 -10.83 -27.10 -10.08
N LEU A 13 -10.65 -28.15 -9.28
CA LEU A 13 -9.97 -28.09 -7.98
C LEU A 13 -8.46 -27.87 -8.14
N CYS A 14 -7.87 -28.33 -9.23
CA CYS A 14 -6.47 -28.11 -9.59
C CYS A 14 -6.24 -26.77 -10.34
N ALA A 15 -7.32 -26.02 -10.63
CA ALA A 15 -7.24 -24.69 -11.22
C ALA A 15 -6.65 -23.71 -10.19
N LYS A 16 -5.33 -23.77 -10.07
CA LYS A 16 -4.39 -22.86 -9.41
C LYS A 16 -5.10 -21.87 -8.50
N GLN A 17 -5.25 -22.25 -7.24
CA GLN A 17 -5.40 -21.29 -6.16
C GLN A 17 -4.13 -20.44 -6.15
N THR A 18 -4.16 -19.35 -6.92
CA THR A 18 -3.10 -18.35 -6.97
C THR A 18 -3.14 -17.66 -5.62
N HIS A 19 -2.49 -18.24 -4.62
CA HIS A 19 -2.45 -17.65 -3.28
C HIS A 19 -1.81 -16.26 -3.41
N ALA A 20 -2.43 -15.27 -2.76
CA ALA A 20 -1.90 -13.92 -2.78
C ALA A 20 -0.55 -13.92 -2.04
N LYS A 21 0.49 -13.37 -2.66
CA LYS A 21 1.83 -13.36 -2.04
C LYS A 21 1.81 -12.35 -0.90
N GLN A 22 2.09 -12.80 0.33
CA GLN A 22 2.29 -11.88 1.45
C GLN A 22 3.59 -11.10 1.24
N ILE A 23 3.53 -9.78 1.39
CA ILE A 23 4.70 -8.91 1.31
C ILE A 23 5.12 -8.53 2.72
N LYS A 24 6.40 -8.75 3.03
CA LYS A 24 6.97 -8.53 4.36
C LYS A 24 7.52 -7.11 4.53
N ASN A 25 8.18 -6.59 3.51
CA ASN A 25 8.83 -5.28 3.54
C ASN A 25 8.20 -4.39 2.48
N PHE A 26 7.68 -3.24 2.88
CA PHE A 26 6.98 -2.34 1.98
C PHE A 26 6.86 -0.94 2.56
N HIS A 27 6.63 0.00 1.66
CA HIS A 27 6.27 1.37 1.99
C HIS A 27 4.89 1.71 1.44
N VAL A 28 4.19 2.58 2.13
CA VAL A 28 2.93 3.16 1.67
C VAL A 28 3.01 4.67 1.77
N ILE A 29 2.78 5.35 0.66
CA ILE A 29 2.66 6.81 0.65
C ILE A 29 1.20 7.15 0.38
N SER A 30 0.60 7.92 1.29
CA SER A 30 -0.76 8.42 1.16
C SER A 30 -0.73 9.87 0.71
N TYR A 31 -1.55 10.17 -0.29
CA TYR A 31 -1.69 11.47 -0.89
C TYR A 31 -3.15 11.93 -0.83
N LYS A 32 -3.32 13.24 -0.73
CA LYS A 32 -4.61 13.94 -0.87
C LYS A 32 -4.66 14.66 -2.21
N LYS A 33 -5.82 14.67 -2.85
CA LYS A 33 -6.03 15.49 -4.04
C LYS A 33 -5.88 16.97 -3.68
N VAL A 34 -5.25 17.73 -4.56
CA VAL A 34 -5.09 19.19 -4.46
C VAL A 34 -5.44 19.85 -5.78
N ASP A 35 -5.68 21.16 -5.76
CA ASP A 35 -5.92 21.94 -6.96
C ASP A 35 -4.65 22.11 -7.80
N CYS A 36 -4.85 22.40 -9.09
CA CYS A 36 -3.75 22.56 -10.04
C CYS A 36 -2.80 23.73 -9.72
N GLY A 37 -3.26 24.73 -8.95
CA GLY A 37 -2.46 25.87 -8.49
C GLY A 37 -1.77 25.64 -7.14
N TYR A 38 -1.82 24.44 -6.56
CA TYR A 38 -1.17 24.17 -5.27
C TYR A 38 0.35 24.22 -5.40
N GLN A 39 1.00 25.14 -4.67
CA GLN A 39 2.46 25.38 -4.74
C GLN A 39 3.18 25.19 -3.39
N TYR A 40 2.45 24.79 -2.33
CA TYR A 40 3.01 24.69 -0.98
C TYR A 40 3.89 23.46 -0.74
N SER A 41 4.01 22.55 -1.71
CA SER A 41 4.92 21.41 -1.64
C SER A 41 5.45 21.12 -3.04
N THR A 42 6.74 20.81 -3.13
CA THR A 42 7.39 20.36 -4.37
C THR A 42 7.16 18.87 -4.65
N ASP A 43 6.64 18.11 -3.69
CA ASP A 43 6.46 16.65 -3.78
C ASP A 43 5.12 16.24 -4.45
N ILE A 44 4.49 17.16 -5.18
CA ILE A 44 3.21 16.90 -5.86
C ILE A 44 3.43 15.91 -7.00
N ILE A 45 2.51 14.95 -7.11
CA ILE A 45 2.45 14.03 -8.25
C ILE A 45 1.20 14.25 -9.08
N LYS A 46 1.33 14.08 -10.41
CA LYS A 46 0.20 14.08 -11.34
C LYS A 46 -0.22 12.63 -11.61
N TRP A 47 -1.48 12.30 -11.33
CA TRP A 47 -2.05 10.99 -11.60
C TRP A 47 -3.40 11.12 -12.29
N LYS A 48 -3.50 10.57 -13.51
CA LYS A 48 -4.72 10.63 -14.35
C LYS A 48 -5.34 12.02 -14.42
N GLY A 49 -4.52 13.03 -14.73
CA GLY A 49 -4.95 14.43 -14.88
C GLY A 49 -5.18 15.20 -13.58
N ASN A 50 -5.12 14.55 -12.41
CA ASN A 50 -5.31 15.20 -11.12
C ASN A 50 -3.99 15.36 -10.37
N TYR A 51 -3.90 16.38 -9.52
CA TYR A 51 -2.74 16.68 -8.69
C TYR A 51 -2.93 16.14 -7.27
N TYR A 52 -1.85 15.59 -6.71
CA TYR A 52 -1.87 14.95 -5.40
C TYR A 52 -0.65 15.35 -4.59
N SER A 53 -0.88 15.81 -3.36
CA SER A 53 0.19 16.13 -2.40
C SER A 53 0.32 14.99 -1.38
N PRO A 54 1.53 14.51 -1.08
CA PRO A 54 1.73 13.53 -0.03
C PRO A 54 1.42 14.16 1.33
N TYR A 55 0.95 13.33 2.26
CA TYR A 55 0.74 13.74 3.64
C TYR A 55 1.25 12.72 4.66
N LEU A 56 1.41 11.46 4.25
CA LEU A 56 1.84 10.38 5.15
C LEU A 56 2.68 9.36 4.38
N TYR A 57 3.85 9.05 4.92
CA TYR A 57 4.72 7.95 4.53
C TYR A 57 4.74 6.92 5.67
N GLU A 58 4.54 5.66 5.35
CA GLU A 58 4.61 4.54 6.27
C GLU A 58 5.62 3.50 5.75
N GLU A 59 6.56 3.08 6.58
CA GLU A 59 7.52 2.02 6.27
C GLU A 59 7.29 0.84 7.18
N TYR A 60 7.15 -0.35 6.59
CA TYR A 60 6.94 -1.60 7.30
C TYR A 60 8.07 -2.58 6.98
N LYS A 61 8.70 -3.13 8.03
CA LYS A 61 9.69 -4.21 7.92
C LYS A 61 9.15 -5.46 8.60
N LYS A 62 9.15 -6.59 7.89
CA LYS A 62 8.54 -7.85 8.34
C LYS A 62 7.08 -7.67 8.82
N GLY A 63 6.34 -6.75 8.19
CA GLY A 63 4.96 -6.41 8.54
C GLY A 63 4.80 -5.58 9.82
N ILE A 64 5.89 -5.09 10.41
CA ILE A 64 5.89 -4.23 11.60
C ILE A 64 6.29 -2.82 11.19
N ILE A 65 5.58 -1.80 11.69
CA ILE A 65 5.86 -0.41 11.38
C ILE A 65 7.26 -0.04 11.88
N SER A 66 8.15 0.37 10.98
CA SER A 66 9.53 0.71 11.31
C SER A 66 9.74 2.21 11.40
N LYS A 67 9.05 2.97 10.55
CA LYS A 67 9.19 4.42 10.44
C LYS A 67 7.92 5.03 9.86
N VAL A 68 7.56 6.23 10.32
CA VAL A 68 6.49 7.04 9.75
C VAL A 68 7.04 8.42 9.44
N GLY A 69 6.65 8.97 8.30
CA GLY A 69 6.96 10.34 7.91
C GLY A 69 5.67 11.13 7.71
N ILE A 70 5.57 12.30 8.34
CA ILE A 70 4.44 13.22 8.14
C ILE A 70 4.95 14.40 7.32
N TYR A 71 4.33 14.63 6.16
CA TYR A 71 4.71 15.76 5.31
C TYR A 71 4.10 17.05 5.86
N LYS A 72 4.93 18.07 6.06
CA LYS A 72 4.58 19.43 6.45
C LYS A 72 5.11 20.43 5.42
N SER A 73 4.75 21.70 5.58
CA SER A 73 5.28 22.83 4.80
C SER A 73 6.80 22.91 4.86
N GLU A 74 7.41 22.67 6.03
CA GLU A 74 8.86 22.78 6.22
C GLU A 74 9.62 21.51 5.77
N GLY A 75 8.92 20.45 5.36
CA GLY A 75 9.51 19.16 5.01
C GLY A 75 8.85 17.99 5.74
N ILE A 76 9.52 16.83 5.70
CA ILE A 76 9.01 15.58 6.29
C ILE A 76 9.53 15.39 7.72
N LEU A 77 8.62 15.19 8.66
CA LEU A 77 8.95 14.86 10.05
C LEU A 77 8.87 13.35 10.24
N PHE A 78 10.00 12.74 10.63
CA PHE A 78 10.09 11.28 10.82
C PHE A 78 9.94 10.86 12.28
N TYR A 79 9.23 9.76 12.48
CA TYR A 79 9.04 9.08 13.75
C TYR A 79 9.53 7.64 13.65
N SER A 80 10.33 7.22 14.62
CA SER A 80 10.84 5.85 14.71
C SER A 80 9.79 4.90 15.27
N HIS A 81 10.03 3.59 15.14
CA HIS A 81 9.20 2.57 15.79
C HIS A 81 9.01 2.81 17.30
N THR A 82 10.06 3.23 18.01
CA THR A 82 10.00 3.47 19.46
C THR A 82 9.14 4.68 19.81
N ASP A 83 9.24 5.76 19.04
CA ASP A 83 8.39 6.94 19.21
C ASP A 83 6.93 6.55 18.99
N LEU A 84 6.71 5.79 17.90
CA LEU A 84 5.40 5.31 17.55
C LEU A 84 4.83 4.35 18.58
N ILE A 85 5.60 3.55 19.33
CA ILE A 85 5.07 2.71 20.42
C ILE A 85 4.64 3.56 21.63
N LYS A 86 5.43 4.57 21.98
CA LYS A 86 5.17 5.42 23.15
C LYS A 86 3.96 6.33 22.96
N ASP A 87 3.75 6.84 21.75
CA ASP A 87 2.69 7.81 21.45
C ASP A 87 1.46 7.14 20.81
N SER A 88 0.51 6.69 21.65
CA SER A 88 -0.74 6.10 21.17
C SER A 88 -1.68 7.09 20.51
N LEU A 89 -1.64 8.35 20.93
CA LEU A 89 -2.49 9.42 20.39
C LEU A 89 -2.13 9.68 18.94
N LEU A 90 -0.84 9.84 18.63
CA LEU A 90 -0.36 10.03 17.27
C LEU A 90 -0.74 8.84 16.36
N ARG A 91 -0.55 7.61 16.84
CA ARG A 91 -0.93 6.40 16.10
C ARG A 91 -2.41 6.39 15.76
N ASN A 92 -3.26 6.69 16.75
CA ASN A 92 -4.70 6.67 16.59
C ASN A 92 -5.17 7.77 15.64
N TYR A 93 -4.63 8.99 15.80
CA TYR A 93 -4.92 10.13 14.93
C TYR A 93 -4.61 9.83 13.47
N LEU A 94 -3.46 9.20 13.19
CA LEU A 94 -3.04 8.81 11.84
C LEU A 94 -3.59 7.45 11.38
N SER A 95 -4.36 6.75 12.21
CA SER A 95 -4.89 5.41 11.94
C SER A 95 -3.79 4.38 11.56
N LEU A 96 -2.64 4.50 12.22
CA LEU A 96 -1.46 3.64 12.00
C LEU A 96 -1.66 2.28 12.67
N SER A 97 -1.21 1.23 11.99
CA SER A 97 -1.20 -0.12 12.57
C SER A 97 0.24 -0.51 12.88
N ILE A 98 0.52 -0.93 14.11
CA ILE A 98 1.85 -1.44 14.50
C ILE A 98 2.23 -2.66 13.65
N LYS A 99 1.26 -3.56 13.42
CA LYS A 99 1.38 -4.71 12.54
C LYS A 99 0.42 -4.56 11.37
N ARG A 100 0.92 -4.75 10.15
CA ARG A 100 0.14 -4.63 8.92
C ARG A 100 0.60 -5.69 7.93
N ASN A 101 -0.33 -6.55 7.53
CA ASN A 101 -0.10 -7.53 6.47
C ASN A 101 -0.70 -6.99 5.18
N ILE A 102 0.10 -7.01 4.11
CA ILE A 102 -0.40 -6.78 2.76
C ILE A 102 -0.17 -8.03 1.92
N TYR A 103 -1.12 -8.32 1.05
CA TYR A 103 -1.02 -9.41 0.08
C TYR A 103 -1.17 -8.85 -1.32
N LEU A 104 -0.28 -9.25 -2.21
CA LEU A 104 -0.25 -8.80 -3.59
C LEU A 104 -0.77 -9.88 -4.54
N LYS A 105 -1.64 -9.48 -5.46
CA LYS A 105 -1.89 -10.16 -6.73
C LYS A 105 -1.78 -9.16 -7.88
N LYS A 106 -1.75 -9.68 -9.12
CA LYS A 106 -1.48 -8.92 -10.36
C LYS A 106 -2.18 -7.56 -10.45
N ASN A 107 -3.44 -7.50 -10.05
CA ASN A 107 -4.34 -6.34 -10.22
C ASN A 107 -5.05 -5.91 -8.92
N TYR A 108 -4.67 -6.47 -7.77
CA TYR A 108 -5.21 -6.05 -6.48
C TYR A 108 -4.22 -6.22 -5.34
N ILE A 109 -4.36 -5.36 -4.34
CA ILE A 109 -3.70 -5.45 -3.04
C ILE A 109 -4.78 -5.73 -1.99
N ILE A 110 -4.51 -6.67 -1.09
CA ILE A 110 -5.30 -6.87 0.13
C ILE A 110 -4.53 -6.25 1.27
N ASP A 111 -5.13 -5.26 1.94
CA ASP A 111 -4.48 -4.46 2.97
C ASP A 111 -5.48 -4.22 4.12
N LYS A 112 -5.08 -4.61 5.34
CA LYS A 112 -5.97 -4.65 6.52
C LYS A 112 -7.29 -5.38 6.25
N GLY A 113 -7.23 -6.50 5.52
CA GLY A 113 -8.39 -7.32 5.16
C GLY A 113 -9.27 -6.76 4.04
N ARG A 114 -8.98 -5.56 3.51
CA ARG A 114 -9.74 -4.95 2.42
C ARG A 114 -9.04 -5.13 1.10
N LYS A 115 -9.79 -5.47 0.06
CA LYS A 115 -9.30 -5.65 -1.31
C LYS A 115 -9.39 -4.35 -2.09
N TYR A 116 -8.28 -3.91 -2.65
CA TYR A 116 -8.17 -2.71 -3.46
C TYR A 116 -7.73 -3.05 -4.87
N LYS A 117 -8.46 -2.57 -5.88
CA LYS A 117 -8.01 -2.64 -7.28
C LYS A 117 -6.87 -1.64 -7.47
N VAL A 118 -5.76 -2.10 -8.03
CA VAL A 118 -4.55 -1.28 -8.21
C VAL A 118 -4.10 -1.23 -9.66
N SER A 119 -3.44 -0.13 -10.02
CA SER A 119 -2.70 0.00 -11.28
C SER A 119 -1.21 -0.17 -10.99
N PHE A 120 -0.49 -0.98 -11.78
CA PHE A 120 0.96 -1.12 -11.65
C PHE A 120 1.65 -0.22 -12.67
N TYR A 121 2.52 0.68 -12.19
CA TYR A 121 3.25 1.63 -13.02
C TYR A 121 4.59 1.98 -12.37
N GLN A 122 5.68 2.05 -13.14
CA GLN A 122 7.03 2.38 -12.64
C GLN A 122 7.39 1.65 -11.33
N HIS A 123 7.16 0.33 -11.29
CA HIS A 123 7.45 -0.54 -10.13
C HIS A 123 6.67 -0.21 -8.85
N LYS A 124 5.58 0.54 -8.93
CA LYS A 124 4.71 0.90 -7.81
C LYS A 124 3.27 0.50 -8.09
N TYR A 125 2.52 0.22 -7.03
CA TYR A 125 1.09 -0.08 -7.11
C TYR A 125 0.27 1.11 -6.62
N TYR A 126 -0.61 1.60 -7.48
CA TYR A 126 -1.43 2.77 -7.23
C TYR A 126 -2.87 2.32 -6.95
N TRP A 127 -3.35 2.60 -5.75
CA TRP A 127 -4.77 2.57 -5.43
C TRP A 127 -5.29 3.99 -5.38
N ASN A 128 -6.34 4.28 -6.15
CA ASN A 128 -6.98 5.58 -6.15
C ASN A 128 -8.47 5.44 -5.83
N SER A 129 -8.94 6.32 -4.96
CA SER A 129 -10.32 6.74 -4.81
C SER A 129 -10.30 8.25 -5.09
N ASP A 130 -11.27 8.85 -5.77
CA ASP A 130 -11.17 10.19 -6.38
C ASP A 130 -10.53 11.30 -5.52
N LYS A 131 -10.63 11.22 -4.17
CA LYS A 131 -10.02 12.16 -3.22
C LYS A 131 -8.69 11.70 -2.60
N LYS A 132 -8.39 10.40 -2.62
CA LYS A 132 -7.24 9.76 -1.94
C LYS A 132 -6.48 8.84 -2.90
N LEU A 133 -5.18 9.05 -2.99
CA LEU A 133 -4.28 8.17 -3.71
C LEU A 133 -3.35 7.50 -2.70
N LYS A 134 -3.21 6.18 -2.75
CA LYS A 134 -2.14 5.46 -2.05
C LYS A 134 -1.22 4.80 -3.05
N VAL A 135 0.06 4.91 -2.79
CA VAL A 135 1.12 4.32 -3.57
C VAL A 135 1.83 3.31 -2.68
N TYR A 136 1.76 2.05 -3.08
CA TYR A 136 2.45 0.95 -2.42
C TYR A 136 3.76 0.69 -3.17
N ILE A 137 4.86 0.69 -2.43
CA ILE A 137 6.21 0.41 -2.92
C ILE A 137 6.65 -0.85 -2.22
N ILE A 138 6.99 -1.89 -2.97
CA ILE A 138 7.39 -3.17 -2.41
C ILE A 138 8.90 -3.24 -2.44
N ASP A 139 9.49 -3.52 -1.29
CA ASP A 139 10.91 -3.81 -1.22
C ASP A 139 11.09 -5.21 -1.79
N ASN A 140 11.48 -5.27 -3.05
CA ASN A 140 11.93 -6.53 -3.59
C ASN A 140 13.18 -6.91 -2.82
N ASN A 141 13.11 -8.02 -2.07
CA ASN A 141 14.30 -8.82 -1.80
C ASN A 141 14.83 -9.23 -3.18
N LYS A 142 15.65 -8.39 -3.81
CA LYS A 142 16.68 -8.88 -4.72
C LYS A 142 17.65 -9.64 -3.81
N THR A 143 17.31 -10.89 -3.49
CA THR A 143 18.35 -11.90 -3.41
C THR A 143 18.99 -11.89 -4.78
N GLN A 144 20.16 -11.26 -4.87
CA GLN A 144 21.20 -11.69 -5.79
C GLN A 144 21.45 -13.19 -5.58
#